data_AF-A0AAJ2P7R1-F1
#
_entry.id   AF-A0AAJ2P7R1-F1
#
_cell.length_a   1.000
_cell.length_b   1.000
_cell.length_c   1.000
_cell.angle_alpha   90.00
_cell.angle_beta   90.00
_cell.angle_gamma   90.00
#
_symmetry.space_group_name_H-M   'P 1'
#
loop_
_entity.id
_entity.type
_entity.pdbx_description
1 polymer ?
#
loop_
_entity_poly.entity_id
_entity_poly.type
_entity_poly.pdbx_seq_one_letter_code
_entity_poly.pdbx_strand_id
1 'polypeptide(L)'
;MNQNNLLEKYKKQIEEISSKELNPDQKNLAIQILEKFEPSKLEYVFQFISQRIKTGFRFDAAPESDSDLIAILQKNEKLSFVLDKNQSEENTLIIGENYDALKNLVVLERERERESGPGMM
;
A
#
# COMPACT_ATOMS: atom_id res chain seq x y z
N MET A 1 6.25 39.83 -6.12
CA MET A 1 6.15 38.94 -4.94
C MET A 1 7.45 38.15 -4.83
N ASN A 2 8.11 38.12 -3.66
CA ASN A 2 9.32 37.32 -3.47
C ASN A 2 9.00 35.83 -3.66
N GLN A 3 9.79 35.13 -4.46
CA GLN A 3 9.57 33.72 -4.84
C GLN A 3 9.55 32.76 -3.63
N ASN A 4 10.36 33.03 -2.60
CA ASN A 4 10.32 32.28 -1.33
C ASN A 4 8.96 32.40 -0.61
N ASN A 5 8.24 33.50 -0.82
CA ASN A 5 6.93 33.72 -0.22
C ASN A 5 5.83 32.92 -0.92
N LEU A 6 6.06 32.51 -2.18
CA LEU A 6 5.10 31.75 -2.97
C LEU A 6 5.12 30.26 -2.61
N LEU A 7 6.31 29.69 -2.43
CA LEU A 7 6.47 28.31 -1.98
C LEU A 7 5.83 28.09 -0.60
N GLU A 8 6.14 28.98 0.35
CA GLU A 8 5.56 28.94 1.71
C GLU A 8 4.03 29.08 1.71
N LYS A 9 3.49 29.91 0.81
CA LYS A 9 2.03 30.01 0.62
C LYS A 9 1.43 28.67 0.18
N TYR A 10 2.03 28.00 -0.81
CA TYR A 10 1.50 26.73 -1.31
C TYR A 10 1.64 25.59 -0.30
N LYS A 11 2.73 25.55 0.49
CA LYS A 11 2.88 24.59 1.59
C LYS A 11 1.75 24.74 2.61
N LYS A 12 1.46 25.97 3.05
CA LYS A 12 0.34 26.23 3.97
C LYS A 12 -1.00 25.80 3.38
N GLN A 13 -1.23 26.07 2.10
CA GLN A 13 -2.47 25.64 1.44
C GLN A 13 -2.63 24.11 1.41
N ILE A 14 -1.54 23.34 1.30
CA ILE A 14 -1.58 21.87 1.38
C ILE A 14 -1.81 21.37 2.81
N GLU A 15 -1.18 22.00 3.79
CA GLU A 15 -1.37 21.71 5.22
C GLU A 15 -2.83 21.90 5.64
N GLU A 16 -3.48 22.96 5.16
CA GLU A 16 -4.88 23.31 5.44
C GLU A 16 -5.91 22.37 4.79
N ILE A 17 -5.50 21.54 3.81
CA ILE A 17 -6.40 20.55 3.19
C ILE A 17 -6.88 19.57 4.24
N SER A 18 -8.17 19.24 4.25
CA SER A 18 -8.73 18.29 5.22
C SER A 18 -8.00 16.95 5.15
N SER A 19 -7.73 16.33 6.31
CA SER A 19 -7.16 14.97 6.36
C SER A 19 -8.06 13.91 5.70
N LYS A 20 -9.33 14.24 5.44
CA LYS A 20 -10.28 13.43 4.66
C LYS A 20 -10.04 13.51 3.14
N GLU A 21 -9.37 14.56 2.68
CA GLU A 21 -9.01 14.77 1.26
C GLU A 21 -7.57 14.38 0.99
N LEU A 22 -6.66 14.68 1.92
CA LEU A 22 -5.25 14.33 1.82
C LEU A 22 -4.75 13.78 3.15
N ASN A 23 -4.29 12.53 3.18
CA ASN A 23 -3.69 11.96 4.38
C ASN A 23 -2.30 12.61 4.66
N PRO A 24 -1.74 12.45 5.87
CA PRO A 24 -0.45 13.06 6.24
C PRO A 24 0.70 12.72 5.28
N ASP A 25 0.78 11.48 4.81
CA ASP A 25 1.84 11.04 3.90
C ASP A 25 1.73 11.70 2.53
N GLN A 26 0.51 11.85 2.01
CA GLN A 26 0.23 12.54 0.76
C GLN A 26 0.51 14.04 0.87
N LYS A 27 0.25 14.66 2.03
CA LYS A 27 0.64 16.06 2.32
C LYS A 27 2.15 16.22 2.26
N ASN A 28 2.88 15.34 2.95
CA ASN A 28 4.33 15.34 2.94
C ASN A 28 4.90 15.13 1.53
N LEU A 29 4.34 14.20 0.75
CA LEU A 29 4.75 13.98 -0.63
C LEU A 29 4.50 15.21 -1.51
N ALA A 30 3.34 15.87 -1.37
CA ALA A 30 3.01 17.07 -2.12
C ALA A 30 3.97 18.23 -1.82
N ILE A 31 4.36 18.40 -0.55
CA ILE A 31 5.36 19.39 -0.14
C ILE A 31 6.74 19.07 -0.72
N GLN A 32 7.19 17.81 -0.63
CA GLN A 32 8.47 17.38 -1.22
C GLN A 32 8.53 17.59 -2.74
N ILE A 33 7.41 17.37 -3.43
CA ILE A 33 7.31 17.66 -4.86
C ILE A 33 7.50 19.16 -5.09
N LEU A 34 6.77 20.03 -4.39
CA LEU A 34 6.91 21.48 -4.55
C LEU A 34 8.34 21.98 -4.30
N GLU A 35 9.03 21.44 -3.30
CA GLU A 35 10.41 21.81 -2.97
C GLU A 35 11.43 21.45 -4.06
N LYS A 36 11.14 20.45 -4.90
CA LYS A 36 12.04 20.00 -5.98
C LYS A 36 11.90 20.81 -7.27
N PHE A 37 10.84 21.60 -7.43
CA PHE A 37 10.60 22.34 -8.67
C PHE A 37 11.15 23.77 -8.62
N GLU A 38 11.55 24.26 -9.78
CA GLU A 38 11.99 25.64 -9.96
C GLU A 38 10.85 26.63 -9.63
N PRO A 39 11.18 27.83 -9.06
CA PRO A 39 10.18 28.81 -8.66
C PRO A 39 9.19 29.22 -9.77
N SER A 40 9.63 29.21 -11.02
CA SER A 40 8.82 29.55 -12.19
C SER A 40 7.69 28.54 -12.48
N LYS A 41 7.82 27.31 -11.97
CA LYS A 41 6.89 26.20 -12.23
C LYS A 41 5.99 25.88 -11.02
N LEU A 42 6.22 26.52 -9.87
CA LEU A 42 5.49 26.22 -8.63
C LEU A 42 3.97 26.32 -8.80
N GLU A 43 3.47 27.34 -9.51
CA GLU A 43 2.04 27.52 -9.73
C GLU A 43 1.44 26.38 -10.55
N TYR A 44 2.12 25.95 -11.62
CA TYR A 44 1.69 24.82 -12.45
C TYR A 44 1.69 23.51 -11.66
N VAL A 45 2.72 23.27 -10.85
CA VAL A 45 2.82 22.07 -10.02
C VAL A 45 1.74 22.04 -8.95
N PHE A 46 1.48 23.18 -8.30
CA PHE A 46 0.42 23.30 -7.31
C PHE A 46 -0.97 23.05 -7.92
N GLN A 47 -1.23 23.60 -9.11
CA GLN A 47 -2.48 23.33 -9.84
C GLN A 47 -2.63 21.86 -10.21
N PHE A 48 -1.55 21.20 -10.64
CA PHE A 48 -1.54 19.77 -10.95
C PHE A 48 -1.86 18.92 -9.72
N ILE A 49 -1.21 19.19 -8.58
CA ILE A 49 -1.49 18.51 -7.30
C ILE A 49 -2.96 18.73 -6.93
N SER A 50 -3.44 19.98 -6.97
CA SER A 50 -4.83 20.31 -6.64
C SER A 50 -5.85 19.63 -7.56
N GLN A 51 -5.55 19.48 -8.86
CA GLN A 51 -6.42 18.78 -9.79
C GLN A 51 -6.45 17.28 -9.53
N ARG A 52 -5.30 16.67 -9.17
CA ARG A 52 -5.23 15.26 -8.73
C ARG A 52 -6.07 15.02 -7.48
N ILE A 53 -6.08 15.93 -6.52
CA ILE A 53 -6.94 15.83 -5.31
C ILE A 53 -8.43 15.81 -5.69
N LYS A 54 -8.82 16.63 -6.68
CA LYS A 54 -10.20 16.71 -7.17
C LYS A 54 -10.64 15.53 -8.04
N THR A 55 -9.69 14.84 -8.68
CA THR A 55 -9.98 13.82 -9.72
C THR A 55 -9.51 12.41 -9.37
N GLY A 56 -8.70 12.24 -8.31
CA GLY A 56 -7.99 11.01 -8.01
C GLY A 56 -8.54 10.25 -6.81
N PHE A 57 -8.73 8.94 -7.00
CA PHE A 57 -8.52 7.86 -6.02
C PHE A 57 -8.51 8.30 -4.54
N ARG A 58 -9.70 8.50 -3.97
CA ARG A 58 -9.88 8.43 -2.53
C ARG A 58 -9.82 6.95 -2.15
N PHE A 59 -8.69 6.52 -1.60
CA PHE A 59 -8.72 5.35 -0.73
C PHE A 59 -9.30 5.88 0.59
N ASP A 60 -10.57 5.60 0.84
CA ASP A 60 -11.10 5.67 2.20
C ASP A 60 -10.13 4.86 3.07
N ALA A 61 -9.47 5.55 4.00
CA ALA A 61 -8.37 5.09 4.86
C ALA A 61 -7.83 3.68 4.54
N ALA A 62 -6.60 3.59 4.04
CA ALA A 62 -5.92 2.30 3.94
C ALA A 62 -6.01 1.62 5.32
N PRO A 63 -6.51 0.37 5.42
CA PRO A 63 -6.54 -0.33 6.70
C PRO A 63 -5.13 -0.31 7.27
N GLU A 64 -4.97 0.31 8.44
CA GLU A 64 -3.70 0.32 9.14
C GLU A 64 -3.32 -1.14 9.40
N SER A 65 -2.17 -1.57 8.89
CA SER A 65 -1.64 -2.89 9.23
C SER A 65 -1.27 -2.85 10.70
N ASP A 66 -2.06 -3.51 11.54
CA ASP A 66 -1.80 -3.63 12.97
C ASP A 66 -0.42 -4.31 13.15
N SER A 67 0.59 -3.52 13.53
CA SER A 67 1.99 -3.96 13.57
C SER A 67 2.30 -4.86 14.75
N ASP A 68 1.41 -4.91 15.74
CA ASP A 68 1.62 -5.61 17.00
C ASP A 68 1.09 -7.06 16.96
N LEU A 69 0.40 -7.44 15.87
CA LEU A 69 -0.19 -8.74 15.70
C LEU A 69 0.58 -9.59 14.67
N ILE A 70 0.78 -10.86 15.01
CA ILE A 70 1.36 -11.87 14.10
C ILE A 70 0.23 -12.83 13.72
N ALA A 71 -0.11 -12.87 12.44
CA ALA A 71 -1.03 -13.84 11.87
C ALA A 71 -0.28 -15.06 11.30
N ILE A 72 -0.80 -16.26 11.54
CA ILE A 72 -0.22 -17.54 11.10
C ILE A 72 -1.30 -18.34 10.35
N LEU A 73 -0.94 -18.98 9.24
CA LEU A 73 -1.82 -19.92 8.54
C LEU A 73 -1.77 -21.30 9.20
N GLN A 74 -2.95 -21.87 9.50
CA GLN A 74 -3.09 -23.21 10.04
C GLN A 74 -4.09 -24.03 9.22
N LYS A 75 -3.70 -25.25 8.81
CA LYS A 75 -4.61 -26.19 8.12
C LYS A 75 -5.71 -26.65 9.09
N ASN A 76 -6.95 -26.57 8.65
CA ASN A 76 -8.08 -27.09 9.41
C ASN A 76 -8.38 -28.54 9.02
N GLU A 77 -7.80 -29.49 9.77
CA GLU A 77 -7.93 -30.92 9.49
C GLU A 77 -9.38 -31.43 9.51
N LYS A 78 -10.28 -30.82 10.29
CA LYS A 78 -11.68 -31.25 10.39
C LYS A 78 -12.50 -30.94 9.15
N LEU A 79 -12.14 -29.86 8.45
CA LEU A 79 -12.82 -29.39 7.24
C LEU A 79 -12.01 -29.68 5.97
N SER A 80 -10.82 -30.24 6.13
CA SER A 80 -10.00 -30.70 5.01
C SER A 80 -10.47 -32.08 4.59
N PHE A 81 -10.75 -32.25 3.30
CA PHE A 81 -11.11 -33.54 2.73
C PHE A 81 -10.24 -33.79 1.50
N VAL A 82 -9.74 -35.02 1.38
CA VAL A 82 -9.02 -35.46 0.19
C VAL A 82 -10.03 -36.21 -0.67
N LEU A 83 -10.50 -35.58 -1.76
CA LEU A 83 -11.42 -36.21 -2.72
C LEU A 83 -10.74 -37.35 -3.48
N ASP A 84 -9.47 -37.18 -3.84
CA ASP A 84 -8.67 -38.19 -4.52
C ASP A 84 -7.20 -38.09 -4.08
N LYS A 85 -6.59 -39.21 -3.66
CA LYS A 85 -5.21 -39.22 -3.15
C LYS A 85 -4.17 -38.96 -4.25
N ASN A 86 -4.57 -39.11 -5.50
CA ASN A 86 -3.72 -38.92 -6.67
C ASN A 86 -3.91 -37.54 -7.33
N GLN A 87 -4.82 -36.70 -6.84
CA GLN A 87 -5.02 -35.34 -7.33
C GLN A 87 -4.42 -34.33 -6.35
N SER A 88 -3.70 -33.34 -6.87
CA SER A 88 -3.34 -32.16 -6.12
C SER A 88 -4.60 -31.42 -5.66
N GLU A 89 -4.61 -30.90 -4.44
CA GLU A 89 -5.65 -29.98 -3.96
C GLU A 89 -5.63 -28.71 -4.84
N GLU A 90 -6.40 -28.69 -5.94
CA GLU A 90 -6.38 -27.58 -6.91
C GLU A 90 -6.96 -26.27 -6.34
N ASN A 91 -7.83 -26.38 -5.33
CA ASN A 91 -8.54 -25.25 -4.74
C ASN A 91 -8.38 -25.25 -3.22
N THR A 92 -7.99 -24.12 -2.65
CA THR A 92 -7.84 -23.92 -1.20
C THR A 92 -8.71 -22.76 -0.74
N LEU A 93 -9.53 -22.99 0.30
CA LEU A 93 -10.25 -21.92 0.99
C LEU A 93 -9.44 -21.45 2.20
N ILE A 94 -9.17 -20.15 2.27
CA ILE A 94 -8.51 -19.50 3.40
C ILE A 94 -9.52 -18.58 4.08
N ILE A 95 -9.60 -18.64 5.40
CA ILE A 95 -10.53 -17.85 6.21
C ILE A 95 -9.70 -16.92 7.11
N GLY A 96 -9.87 -15.62 6.96
CA GLY A 96 -9.17 -14.59 7.72
C GLY A 96 -9.05 -13.27 6.96
N GLU A 97 -8.30 -12.32 7.51
CA GLU A 97 -7.97 -11.06 6.83
C GLU A 97 -7.09 -11.31 5.60
N ASN A 98 -7.45 -10.69 4.48
CA ASN A 98 -6.80 -10.94 3.19
C ASN A 98 -5.31 -10.55 3.21
N TYR A 99 -4.97 -9.41 3.82
CA TYR A 99 -3.58 -8.94 3.90
C TYR A 99 -2.67 -9.93 4.61
N ASP A 100 -3.10 -10.44 5.76
CA ASP A 100 -2.36 -11.41 6.57
C ASP A 100 -2.22 -12.76 5.89
N ALA A 101 -3.30 -13.24 5.25
CA ALA A 101 -3.28 -14.47 4.48
C ALA A 101 -2.26 -14.40 3.33
N LEU A 102 -2.31 -13.34 2.53
CA LEU A 102 -1.40 -13.14 1.40
C LEU A 102 0.06 -13.04 1.85
N LYS A 103 0.34 -12.32 2.95
CA LYS A 103 1.69 -12.20 3.50
C LYS A 103 2.27 -13.56 3.91
N ASN A 104 1.47 -14.41 4.55
CA ASN A 104 1.87 -15.77 4.90
C ASN A 104 2.06 -16.66 3.67
N LEU A 105 1.18 -16.58 2.67
CA LEU A 105 1.31 -17.34 1.43
C LEU A 105 2.60 -17.03 0.67
N VAL A 106 3.01 -15.76 0.60
CA VAL A 106 4.29 -15.36 -0.02
C VAL A 106 5.48 -16.05 0.67
N VAL A 107 5.44 -16.21 1.99
CA VAL A 107 6.51 -16.92 2.72
C VAL A 107 6.50 -18.41 2.38
N LEU A 108 5.32 -19.04 2.36
CA LEU A 108 5.19 -20.47 2.01
C LEU A 108 5.70 -20.78 0.60
N GLU A 109 5.38 -19.94 -0.39
CA GLU A 109 5.88 -20.15 -1.77
C GLU A 109 7.40 -19.99 -1.86
N ARG A 110 7.98 -19.02 -1.15
CA ARG A 110 9.44 -18.86 -1.11
C ARG A 110 10.15 -20.08 -0.53
N GLU A 111 9.58 -20.72 0.49
CA GLU A 111 10.14 -21.95 1.04
C GLU A 111 9.94 -23.13 0.07
N ARG A 112 8.77 -23.26 -0.58
CA ARG A 112 8.54 -24.27 -1.64
C ARG A 112 9.55 -24.16 -2.79
N GLU A 113 9.82 -22.95 -3.26
CA GLU A 113 10.81 -22.69 -4.31
C GLU A 113 12.24 -23.06 -3.87
N ARG A 114 12.57 -22.84 -2.59
CA ARG A 114 13.87 -23.27 -2.03
C ARG A 114 14.00 -24.78 -1.97
N GLU A 115 12.95 -25.48 -1.53
CA GLU A 115 12.91 -26.95 -1.46
C GLU A 115 12.91 -27.60 -2.86
N SER A 116 12.35 -26.91 -3.86
CA SER A 116 12.30 -27.37 -5.25
C SER A 116 13.48 -26.91 -6.11
N GLY A 117 14.38 -26.08 -5.56
CA GLY A 117 15.54 -25.54 -6.25
C GLY A 117 16.65 -26.58 -6.47
N PRO A 118 17.57 -26.36 -7.44
CA PRO A 118 18.58 -27.34 -7.88
C PRO A 118 19.71 -27.60 -6.85
N GLY A 119 19.50 -27.30 -5.57
CA GLY A 119 20.47 -27.45 -4.48
C GLY A 119 20.29 -28.69 -3.60
N MET A 120 19.26 -29.52 -3.85
CA MET A 120 19.06 -30.80 -3.16
C MET A 120 18.81 -31.94 -4.16
N MET A 121 19.86 -32.32 -4.90
CA MET A 121 20.07 -33.67 -5.43
C MET A 121 21.50 -34.09 -5.15
#